data_AF-A0A942FHJ8-F1
#
_entry.id   AF-A0A942FHJ8-F1
#
_cell.length_a   1.000
_cell.length_b   1.000
_cell.length_c   1.000
_cell.angle_alpha   90.00
_cell.angle_beta   90.00
_cell.angle_gamma   90.00
#
_symmetry.space_group_name_H-M   'P 1'
#
loop_
_entity.id
_entity.type
_entity.pdbx_description
1 polymer ?
#
loop_
_entity_poly.entity_id
_entity_poly.type
_entity_poly.pdbx_seq_one_letter_code
_entity_poly.pdbx_strand_id
1 'polypeptide(L)'
;MQFFYWLMLAIIIGVAIFAVQNSSAPLVTMRFLFWKFETSLVYTILGSMGVGILMTFFFWIPKAIKSSIRSKELKKQIENLETVLHGTATSVKPKDE
;
A
#
# COMPACT_ATOMS: atom_id res chain seq x y z
N MET A 1 -10.76 14.23 -6.31
CA MET A 1 -10.99 12.77 -6.50
C MET A 1 -11.21 12.40 -7.96
N GLN A 2 -12.09 13.07 -8.71
CA GLN A 2 -12.35 12.74 -10.13
C GLN A 2 -11.13 12.86 -11.06
N PHE A 3 -10.24 13.83 -10.80
CA PHE A 3 -8.98 14.00 -11.55
C PHE A 3 -8.12 12.72 -11.58
N PHE A 4 -8.02 12.00 -10.46
CA PHE A 4 -7.22 10.77 -10.39
C PHE A 4 -7.79 9.66 -11.27
N TYR A 5 -9.11 9.57 -11.42
CA TYR A 5 -9.73 8.60 -12.32
C TYR A 5 -9.41 8.91 -13.78
N TRP A 6 -9.45 10.19 -14.18
CA TRP A 6 -9.06 10.60 -15.53
C TRP A 6 -7.58 10.36 -15.81
N LEU A 7 -6.71 10.65 -14.84
CA LEU A 7 -5.29 10.38 -14.95
C LEU A 7 -5.02 8.87 -15.07
N MET A 8 -5.68 8.05 -14.26
CA MET A 8 -5.57 6.59 -14.33
C MET A 8 -6.04 6.05 -15.69
N LEU A 9 -7.17 6.56 -16.20
CA LEU A 9 -7.66 6.19 -17.52
C LEU A 9 -6.65 6.57 -18.62
N ALA A 10 -6.08 7.77 -18.57
CA ALA A 10 -5.07 8.21 -19.53
C ALA A 10 -3.83 7.31 -19.51
N ILE A 11 -3.36 6.92 -18.33
CA ILE A 11 -2.23 5.98 -18.17
C ILE A 11 -2.59 4.61 -18.77
N ILE A 12 -3.77 4.06 -18.46
CA ILE A 12 -4.20 2.76 -18.98
C ILE A 12 -4.26 2.78 -20.51
N ILE A 13 -4.84 3.82 -21.10
CA ILE A 13 -4.89 3.99 -22.56
C ILE A 13 -3.47 4.09 -23.14
N GLY A 14 -2.58 4.87 -22.52
CA GLY A 14 -1.19 4.98 -22.93
C GLY A 14 -0.45 3.65 -22.91
N VAL A 15 -0.64 2.86 -21.86
CA VAL A 15 -0.05 1.50 -21.74
C VAL A 15 -0.63 0.56 -22.81
N ALA A 16 -1.93 0.63 -23.09
CA ALA A 16 -2.55 -0.19 -24.13
C ALA A 16 -2.01 0.16 -25.54
N ILE A 17 -1.91 1.45 -25.86
CA ILE A 17 -1.31 1.92 -27.12
C ILE A 17 0.14 1.46 -27.22
N PHE A 18 0.93 1.65 -26.15
CA PHE A 18 2.31 1.18 -26.09
C PHE A 18 2.43 -0.33 -26.36
N ALA A 19 1.56 -1.14 -25.75
CA ALA A 19 1.56 -2.58 -25.93
C ALA A 19 1.25 -2.99 -27.37
N VAL A 20 0.25 -2.34 -28.01
CA VAL A 20 -0.11 -2.61 -29.41
C VAL A 20 1.02 -2.20 -30.34
N GLN A 21 1.58 -1.00 -30.19
CA GLN A 21 2.64 -0.48 -31.05
C GLN A 21 3.93 -1.30 -30.96
N ASN A 22 4.23 -1.88 -29.80
CA ASN A 22 5.44 -2.67 -29.56
C ASN A 22 5.20 -4.19 -29.65
N SER A 23 4.01 -4.63 -30.06
CA SER A 23 3.66 -6.06 -30.10
C SER A 23 4.47 -6.86 -31.13
N SER A 24 4.87 -6.22 -32.24
CA SER A 24 5.70 -6.83 -33.29
C SER A 24 7.20 -6.53 -33.14
N ALA A 25 7.60 -5.87 -32.05
CA ALA A 25 9.00 -5.59 -31.82
C ALA A 25 9.79 -6.90 -31.57
N PRO A 26 11.08 -6.97 -31.97
CA PRO A 26 11.93 -8.11 -31.64
C PRO A 26 11.97 -8.38 -30.13
N LEU A 27 12.21 -9.64 -29.76
CA LEU A 27 12.38 -10.00 -28.36
C LEU A 27 13.58 -9.26 -27.77
N VAL A 28 13.43 -8.87 -26.51
CA VAL A 28 14.47 -8.24 -25.71
C VAL A 28 15.18 -9.32 -24.92
N THR A 29 16.51 -9.39 -25.05
CA THR A 29 17.35 -10.27 -24.24
C THR A 29 17.67 -9.60 -22.90
N MET A 30 17.15 -10.17 -21.82
CA MET A 30 17.48 -9.80 -20.46
C MET A 30 18.60 -10.69 -19.93
N ARG A 31 19.63 -10.07 -19.35
CA ARG A 31 20.71 -10.76 -18.64
C ARG A 31 20.69 -10.29 -17.19
N PHE A 32 20.35 -11.19 -16.28
CA PHE A 32 20.28 -10.89 -14.85
C PHE A 32 21.04 -11.94 -14.04
N LEU A 33 22.13 -11.51 -13.38
CA LEU A 33 23.08 -12.41 -12.72
C LEU A 33 23.52 -13.55 -13.65
N PHE A 34 23.00 -14.76 -13.44
CA PHE A 34 23.31 -15.98 -14.20
C PHE A 34 22.21 -16.36 -15.19
N TRP A 35 21.08 -15.65 -15.19
CA TRP A 35 19.96 -15.90 -16.08
C TRP A 35 20.04 -15.07 -17.35
N LYS A 36 19.72 -15.73 -18.46
CA LYS A 36 19.48 -15.09 -19.76
C LYS A 36 18.11 -15.54 -20.23
N PHE A 37 17.23 -14.58 -20.49
CA PHE A 37 15.90 -14.86 -21.01
C PHE A 37 15.55 -13.85 -22.09
N GLU A 38 14.76 -14.29 -23.07
CA GLU A 38 14.27 -13.45 -24.15
C GLU A 38 12.76 -13.37 -24.03
N THR A 39 12.23 -12.15 -24.02
CA THR A 39 10.79 -11.92 -23.94
C THR A 39 10.42 -10.62 -24.63
N SER A 40 9.14 -10.39 -24.86
CA SER A 40 8.69 -9.13 -25.44
C SER A 40 9.01 -7.96 -24.51
N LEU A 41 9.22 -6.78 -25.09
CA LEU A 41 9.41 -5.55 -24.32
C LEU A 41 8.24 -5.32 -23.34
N VAL A 42 7.02 -5.62 -23.78
CA VAL A 42 5.79 -5.46 -22.99
C VAL A 42 5.83 -6.33 -21.74
N TYR A 43 6.15 -7.63 -21.88
CA TYR A 43 6.23 -8.54 -20.73
C TYR A 43 7.38 -8.18 -19.79
N THR A 44 8.49 -7.68 -20.32
CA THR A 44 9.62 -7.20 -19.52
C THR A 44 9.21 -6.06 -18.59
N ILE A 45 8.51 -5.06 -19.14
CA ILE A 45 8.06 -3.89 -18.36
C ILE A 45 6.97 -4.29 -17.37
N LEU A 46 5.96 -5.05 -17.80
CA LEU A 46 4.88 -5.48 -16.90
C LEU A 46 5.40 -6.39 -15.77
N GLY A 47 6.31 -7.31 -16.09
CA GLY A 47 6.91 -8.21 -15.11
C GLY A 47 7.74 -7.45 -14.08
N SER A 48 8.63 -6.56 -14.52
CA SER A 48 9.45 -5.75 -13.60
C SER A 48 8.61 -4.83 -12.71
N MET A 49 7.58 -4.18 -13.26
CA MET A 49 6.65 -3.36 -12.48
C MET A 49 5.88 -4.20 -11.47
N GLY A 50 5.38 -5.38 -11.88
CA GLY A 50 4.71 -6.33 -10.99
C GLY A 50 5.60 -6.76 -9.81
N VAL A 51 6.87 -7.11 -10.08
CA VAL A 51 7.84 -7.44 -9.04
C VAL A 51 8.09 -6.26 -8.09
N GLY A 52 8.19 -5.04 -8.60
CA GLY A 52 8.33 -3.83 -7.77
C GLY A 52 7.15 -3.59 -6.83
N ILE A 53 5.92 -3.80 -7.32
CA ILE A 53 4.70 -3.72 -6.51
C ILE A 53 4.70 -4.80 -5.43
N LEU A 54 5.04 -6.04 -5.79
CA LEU A 54 5.13 -7.16 -4.84
C LEU A 54 6.16 -6.88 -3.75
N MET A 55 7.35 -6.38 -4.11
CA MET A 55 8.37 -5.98 -3.15
C MET A 55 7.86 -4.87 -2.21
N THR A 56 7.18 -3.87 -2.76
CA THR A 56 6.59 -2.78 -1.95
C THR A 56 5.62 -3.33 -0.92
N PHE A 57 4.72 -4.23 -1.32
CA PHE A 57 3.79 -4.87 -0.39
C PHE A 57 4.51 -5.76 0.62
N PHE A 58 5.51 -6.52 0.20
CA PHE A 58 6.29 -7.38 1.08
C PHE A 58 6.91 -6.61 2.26
N PHE A 59 7.47 -5.42 2.00
CA PHE A 59 8.03 -4.58 3.06
C PHE A 59 6.97 -3.76 3.82
N TRP A 60 5.88 -3.37 3.17
CA TRP A 60 4.86 -2.52 3.77
C TRP A 60 3.90 -3.29 4.70
N ILE A 61 3.51 -4.52 4.36
CA ILE A 61 2.51 -5.31 5.09
C ILE A 61 2.89 -5.49 6.57
N PRO A 62 4.11 -5.94 6.94
CA PRO A 62 4.46 -6.13 8.35
C PRO A 62 4.38 -4.82 9.15
N LYS A 63 4.82 -3.72 8.53
CA LYS A 63 4.75 -2.38 9.12
C LYS A 63 3.30 -1.94 9.34
N ALA A 64 2.44 -2.15 8.35
CA ALA A 64 1.02 -1.83 8.42
C ALA A 64 0.31 -2.63 9.53
N ILE A 65 0.62 -3.93 9.65
CA ILE A 65 0.08 -4.79 10.72
C ILE A 65 0.51 -4.28 12.10
N LYS A 66 1.81 -4.04 12.31
CA LYS A 66 2.33 -3.53 13.60
C LYS A 66 1.70 -2.18 13.95
N SER A 67 1.54 -1.30 12.97
CA SER A 67 0.87 -0.01 13.13
C SER A 67 -0.59 -0.19 13.56
N SER A 68 -1.32 -1.11 12.93
CA SER A 68 -2.72 -1.39 13.25
C SER A 68 -2.89 -1.91 14.69
N ILE A 69 -2.04 -2.86 15.11
CA ILE A 69 -2.05 -3.39 16.49
C ILE A 69 -1.78 -2.28 17.49
N ARG A 70 -0.74 -1.47 17.24
CA ARG A 70 -0.40 -0.34 18.10
C ARG A 70 -1.56 0.67 18.19
N SER A 71 -2.20 1.01 17.07
CA SER A 71 -3.36 1.91 17.08
C SER A 71 -4.53 1.38 17.91
N LYS A 72 -4.78 0.06 17.91
CA LYS A 72 -5.82 -0.54 18.77
C LYS A 72 -5.46 -0.42 20.25
N GLU A 73 -4.20 -0.69 20.59
CA GLU A 73 -3.71 -0.59 21.97
C GLU A 73 -3.80 0.85 22.49
N LEU A 74 -3.36 1.84 21.70
CA LEU A 74 -3.49 3.25 22.11
C LEU A 74 -4.94 3.66 22.31
N LYS A 75 -5.87 3.20 21.47
CA LYS A 75 -7.31 3.48 21.64
C LYS A 75 -7.85 2.92 22.95
N LYS A 76 -7.48 1.69 23.30
CA LYS A 76 -7.88 1.05 24.56
C LYS A 76 -7.32 1.80 25.78
N GLN A 77 -6.08 2.30 25.69
CA GLN A 77 -5.48 3.11 26.76
C GLN A 77 -6.23 4.43 26.96
N ILE A 78 -6.63 5.10 25.86
CA ILE A 78 -7.44 6.33 25.92
C ILE A 78 -8.78 6.06 26.63
N GLU A 79 -9.51 5.01 26.22
CA GLU A 79 -10.81 4.64 26.82
C GLU A 79 -10.69 4.32 28.32
N ASN A 80 -9.65 3.59 28.72
CA ASN A 80 -9.39 3.32 30.13
C ASN A 80 -9.08 4.59 30.92
N LEU A 81 -8.27 5.50 30.37
CA LEU A 81 -7.94 6.78 31.01
C LEU A 81 -9.20 7.66 31.17
N GLU A 82 -10.03 7.75 30.13
CA GLU A 82 -11.31 8.47 30.19
C GLU A 82 -12.22 7.88 31.28
N THR A 83 -12.31 6.55 31.35
CA THR A 83 -13.11 5.86 32.38
C THR A 83 -12.63 6.19 33.80
N VAL A 84 -11.31 6.17 34.04
CA VAL A 84 -10.73 6.52 35.35
C VAL A 84 -10.97 7.99 35.69
N LEU A 85 -10.83 8.90 34.71
CA LEU A 85 -11.07 10.33 34.92
C LEU A 85 -12.53 10.62 35.29
N HIS A 86 -13.48 10.00 34.58
CA HIS A 86 -14.92 10.14 34.85
C HIS A 86 -15.35 9.46 36.16
N GLY A 87 -14.76 8.30 36.50
CA GLY A 87 -14.97 7.63 37.79
C GLY A 87 -14.42 8.45 38.98
N THR A 88 -13.29 9.13 38.80
CA THR A 88 -12.71 10.00 39.85
C THR A 88 -13.54 11.28 40.01
N ALA A 89 -14.02 11.88 38.93
CA ALA A 89 -14.88 13.07 38.98
C ALA A 89 -16.23 12.82 39.68
N THR A 90 -16.76 11.58 39.61
CA THR A 90 -17.98 11.18 40.32
C THR A 90 -17.75 10.83 41.79
N SER A 91 -16.53 10.40 42.17
CA SER A 91 -16.13 10.14 43.56
C SER A 91 -15.72 11.39 44.35
N VAL A 92 -15.46 12.53 43.69
CA VAL A 92 -15.04 13.81 44.32
C VAL A 92 -16.24 14.74 44.59
N LYS A 93 -17.48 14.27 44.44
CA LYS A 93 -18.63 15.04 44.95
C LYS A 93 -18.57 14.99 46.49
N PRO A 94 -18.40 16.14 47.19
CA PRO A 94 -18.25 16.15 48.64
C PRO A 94 -19.47 15.54 49.29
N LYS A 95 -19.22 14.76 50.33
CA LYS A 95 -20.20 13.95 51.03
C LYS A 95 -20.69 14.67 52.29
N ASP A 96 -20.90 15.97 52.19
CA ASP A 96 -21.32 16.82 53.32
C ASP A 96 -22.42 17.74 52.75
N GLU A 97 -23.69 17.41 53.00
CA GLU A 97 -24.55 17.93 54.10
C GLU A 97 -25.20 19.27 53.75
#